data_AF-A0AAV5VXL5-F1
#
_entry.id   AF-A0AAV5VXL5-F1
#
_cell.length_a   1.000
_cell.length_b   1.000
_cell.length_c   1.000
_cell.angle_alpha   90.00
_cell.angle_beta   90.00
_cell.angle_gamma   90.00
#
_symmetry.space_group_name_H-M   'P 1'
#
loop_
_entity.id
_entity.type
_entity.pdbx_description
1 polymer ?
#
loop_
_entity_poly.entity_id
_entity_poly.type
_entity_poly.pdbx_seq_one_letter_code
_entity_poly.pdbx_strand_id
1 'polypeptide(L)'
;AMSHSRLMAELYARGDIPHPLQITLESCPTFPGKYNTVHRGNEILLTSSLEFGRTVFPEFASFSDKERWDIVVDFFYRFRSIEGCLRANEKFPDHPDRFLCNITTYISPEVFDNFFEDKQENAERDLQLKKIRNIKRIGDIFAARAMIRRFDPKHDEFLAIIGLMFWSIGEDVKVSEKIREIADRYREQILRELHSFYRDEVKLDDYATRLGELLLFLQVFEIKKEYQEHFEMLRLLNIIAEDTFTYRMQRE
;
A
#
# COMPACT_ATOMS: atom_id res chain seq x y z
N ALA A 1 -8.70 -5.22 -13.64
CA ALA A 1 -7.95 -6.49 -13.65
C ALA A 1 -7.27 -6.78 -12.30
N MET A 2 -6.48 -5.86 -11.72
CA MET A 2 -5.77 -6.09 -10.45
C MET A 2 -6.65 -6.52 -9.27
N SER A 3 -7.82 -5.91 -9.08
CA SER A 3 -8.59 -6.09 -7.83
C SER A 3 -9.21 -7.49 -7.69
N HIS A 4 -9.74 -8.09 -8.75
CA HIS A 4 -10.44 -9.37 -8.67
C HIS A 4 -9.48 -10.56 -8.54
N SER A 5 -8.42 -10.61 -9.36
CA SER A 5 -7.41 -11.67 -9.26
C SER A 5 -6.69 -11.62 -7.91
N ARG A 6 -6.37 -10.42 -7.41
CA ARG A 6 -5.81 -10.25 -6.07
C ARG A 6 -6.79 -10.69 -4.99
N LEU A 7 -8.06 -10.31 -5.08
CA LEU A 7 -9.10 -10.74 -4.13
C LEU A 7 -9.16 -12.27 -4.05
N MET A 8 -9.24 -12.94 -5.21
CA MET A 8 -9.27 -14.40 -5.25
C MET A 8 -8.00 -15.00 -4.65
N ALA A 9 -6.81 -14.54 -5.06
CA ALA A 9 -5.54 -15.04 -4.55
C ALA A 9 -5.43 -14.88 -3.04
N GLU A 10 -5.86 -13.74 -2.49
CA GLU A 10 -5.88 -13.51 -1.05
C GLU A 10 -6.86 -14.44 -0.34
N LEU A 11 -8.06 -14.65 -0.87
CA LEU A 11 -9.04 -15.57 -0.29
C LEU A 11 -8.56 -17.02 -0.31
N TYR A 12 -7.96 -17.49 -1.41
CA TYR A 12 -7.40 -18.84 -1.51
C TYR A 12 -6.14 -19.04 -0.65
N ALA A 13 -5.43 -17.96 -0.33
CA ALA A 13 -4.35 -18.00 0.65
C ALA A 13 -4.86 -18.18 2.09
N ARG A 14 -6.17 -18.04 2.32
CA ARG A 14 -6.80 -18.31 3.62
C ARG A 14 -7.23 -19.77 3.71
N GLY A 15 -7.21 -20.31 4.93
CA GLY A 15 -7.77 -21.64 5.22
C GLY A 15 -9.30 -21.65 5.32
N ASP A 16 -9.94 -20.50 5.51
CA ASP A 16 -11.37 -20.31 5.78
C ASP A 16 -12.06 -19.53 4.65
N ILE A 17 -12.19 -20.14 3.48
CA ILE A 17 -12.75 -19.48 2.30
C ILE A 17 -14.27 -19.30 2.44
N PRO A 18 -14.83 -18.08 2.28
CA PRO A 18 -16.26 -17.83 2.26
C PRO A 18 -16.98 -18.58 1.13
N HIS A 19 -18.30 -18.73 1.25
CA HIS A 19 -19.09 -19.31 0.16
C HIS A 19 -18.96 -18.46 -1.12
N PRO A 20 -18.83 -19.04 -2.33
CA PRO A 20 -18.60 -18.29 -3.58
C PRO A 20 -19.60 -17.15 -3.85
N LEU A 21 -20.87 -17.32 -3.45
CA LEU A 21 -21.90 -16.29 -3.60
C LEU A 21 -21.72 -15.06 -2.70
N GLN A 22 -20.83 -15.13 -1.71
CA GLN A 22 -20.51 -14.03 -0.79
C GLN A 22 -19.24 -13.29 -1.20
N ILE A 23 -18.63 -13.65 -2.33
CA ILE A 23 -17.36 -13.10 -2.77
C ILE A 23 -17.62 -12.10 -3.91
N THR A 24 -17.66 -10.82 -3.55
CA THR A 24 -17.62 -9.72 -4.53
C THR A 24 -16.57 -8.69 -4.15
N LEU A 25 -16.21 -7.78 -5.07
CA LEU A 25 -15.26 -6.71 -4.76
C LEU A 25 -15.83 -5.72 -3.73
N GLU A 26 -17.14 -5.52 -3.77
CA GLU A 26 -17.88 -4.59 -2.93
C GLU A 26 -18.26 -5.20 -1.57
N SER A 27 -18.41 -6.52 -1.50
CA SER A 27 -19.01 -7.23 -0.36
C SER A 27 -18.25 -8.48 0.07
N CYS A 28 -16.92 -8.51 -0.09
CA CYS A 28 -16.11 -9.59 0.46
C CYS A 28 -16.06 -9.51 2.00
N PRO A 29 -16.17 -10.61 2.76
CA PRO A 29 -15.85 -10.62 4.19
C PRO A 29 -14.42 -10.14 4.47
N THR A 30 -14.20 -9.54 5.64
CA THR A 30 -12.86 -9.20 6.14
C THR A 30 -12.62 -9.79 7.50
N PHE A 31 -11.37 -10.14 7.76
CA PHE A 31 -10.98 -10.88 8.93
C PHE A 31 -9.84 -10.19 9.68
N PRO A 32 -9.73 -10.41 11.00
CA PRO A 32 -8.56 -10.02 11.77
C PRO A 32 -7.28 -10.54 11.13
N GLY A 33 -6.29 -9.67 11.01
CA GLY A 33 -4.97 -10.01 10.50
C GLY A 33 -4.19 -10.91 11.43
N LYS A 34 -3.59 -11.93 10.85
CA LYS A 34 -2.51 -12.73 11.43
C LYS A 34 -1.24 -12.54 10.62
N TYR A 35 -0.08 -12.77 11.23
CA TYR A 35 1.21 -12.52 10.61
C TYR A 35 1.34 -13.18 9.24
N ASN A 36 1.04 -14.48 9.12
CA ASN A 36 1.18 -15.19 7.85
C ASN A 36 0.18 -14.70 6.80
N THR A 37 -1.04 -14.36 7.21
CA THR A 37 -2.07 -13.85 6.27
C THR A 37 -1.71 -12.48 5.70
N VAL A 38 -1.20 -11.57 6.54
CA VAL A 38 -0.75 -10.25 6.09
C VAL A 38 0.51 -10.36 5.24
N HIS A 39 1.44 -11.24 5.64
CA HIS A 39 2.66 -11.52 4.89
C HIS A 39 2.33 -12.03 3.48
N ARG A 40 1.48 -13.06 3.38
CA ARG A 40 1.07 -13.64 2.10
C ARG A 40 0.29 -12.64 1.24
N GLY A 41 -0.57 -11.84 1.85
CA GLY A 41 -1.27 -10.78 1.14
C GLY A 41 -0.31 -9.72 0.56
N ASN A 42 0.79 -9.41 1.24
CA ASN A 42 1.80 -8.49 0.72
C ASN A 42 2.53 -9.07 -0.51
N GLU A 43 2.87 -10.36 -0.50
CA GLU A 43 3.45 -11.05 -1.67
C GLU A 43 2.52 -10.99 -2.89
N ILE A 44 1.22 -11.22 -2.66
CA ILE A 44 0.20 -11.15 -3.72
C ILE A 44 0.08 -9.72 -4.26
N LEU A 45 0.07 -8.71 -3.37
CA LEU A 45 0.04 -7.31 -3.78
C LEU A 45 1.26 -6.93 -4.60
N LEU A 46 2.48 -7.29 -4.18
CA LEU A 46 3.70 -7.01 -4.95
C LEU A 46 3.68 -7.66 -6.33
N THR A 47 3.25 -8.91 -6.40
CA THR A 47 3.08 -9.63 -7.68
C THR A 47 2.09 -8.91 -8.58
N SER A 48 0.98 -8.43 -8.00
CA SER A 48 -0.03 -7.64 -8.72
C SER A 48 0.51 -6.29 -9.19
N SER A 49 1.35 -5.64 -8.39
CA SER A 49 1.99 -4.36 -8.73
C SER A 49 3.00 -4.50 -9.87
N LEU A 50 3.74 -5.61 -9.95
CA LEU A 50 4.60 -5.93 -11.10
C LEU A 50 3.78 -6.06 -12.38
N GLU A 51 2.64 -6.76 -12.33
CA GLU A 51 1.77 -6.92 -13.49
C GLU A 51 1.10 -5.60 -13.88
N PHE A 52 0.70 -4.79 -12.91
CA PHE A 52 0.22 -3.43 -13.15
C PHE A 52 1.24 -2.59 -13.90
N GLY A 53 2.48 -2.54 -13.42
CA GLY A 53 3.55 -1.78 -14.07
C GLY A 53 3.72 -2.20 -15.54
N ARG A 54 3.72 -3.51 -15.81
CA ARG A 54 3.84 -4.06 -17.18
C ARG A 54 2.66 -3.73 -18.09
N THR A 55 1.46 -3.70 -17.52
CA THR A 55 0.22 -3.48 -18.28
C THR A 55 0.02 -2.00 -18.60
N VAL A 56 0.33 -1.13 -17.64
CA VAL A 56 0.04 0.31 -17.73
C VAL A 56 1.18 1.09 -18.36
N PHE A 57 2.43 0.64 -18.17
CA PHE A 57 3.61 1.34 -18.66
C PHE A 57 4.45 0.44 -19.59
N PRO A 58 4.32 0.59 -20.91
CA PRO A 58 5.00 -0.29 -21.87
C PRO A 58 6.52 -0.39 -21.68
N GLU A 59 7.21 0.70 -21.34
CA GLU A 59 8.65 0.71 -21.11
C GLU A 59 9.05 -0.12 -19.90
N PHE A 60 8.19 -0.22 -18.89
CA PHE A 60 8.47 -0.99 -17.68
C PHE A 60 8.72 -2.47 -18.00
N ALA A 61 8.06 -3.01 -19.02
CA ALA A 61 8.26 -4.39 -19.46
C ALA A 61 9.69 -4.65 -20.02
N SER A 62 10.39 -3.59 -20.46
CA SER A 62 11.74 -3.67 -21.02
C SER A 62 12.87 -3.56 -19.99
N PHE A 63 12.55 -3.20 -18.75
CA PHE A 63 13.53 -3.03 -17.68
C PHE A 63 14.03 -4.39 -17.17
N SER A 64 15.21 -4.40 -16.54
CA SER A 64 15.73 -5.60 -15.89
C SER A 64 14.86 -6.04 -14.70
N ASP A 65 14.96 -7.31 -14.30
CA ASP A 65 14.23 -7.83 -13.13
C ASP A 65 14.51 -7.00 -11.88
N LYS A 66 15.77 -6.60 -11.66
CA LYS A 66 16.15 -5.77 -10.53
C LYS A 66 15.51 -4.38 -10.61
N GLU A 67 15.60 -3.69 -11.75
CA GLU A 67 14.99 -2.35 -11.89
C GLU A 67 13.48 -2.39 -11.68
N ARG A 68 12.79 -3.42 -12.20
CA ARG A 68 11.35 -3.61 -11.98
C ARG A 68 11.01 -3.85 -10.52
N TRP A 69 11.81 -4.69 -9.86
CA TRP A 69 11.66 -4.98 -8.44
C TRP A 69 11.83 -3.73 -7.59
N ASP A 70 12.93 -3.00 -7.77
CA ASP A 70 13.28 -1.81 -7.01
C ASP A 70 12.17 -0.73 -7.12
N ILE A 71 11.67 -0.48 -8.33
CA ILE A 71 10.55 0.47 -8.57
C ILE A 71 9.28 0.00 -7.86
N VAL A 72 8.92 -1.28 -7.97
CA VAL A 72 7.68 -1.80 -7.38
C VAL A 72 7.73 -1.83 -5.85
N VAL A 73 8.87 -2.14 -5.26
CA VAL A 73 9.06 -2.09 -3.80
C VAL A 73 8.94 -0.65 -3.29
N ASP A 74 9.48 0.32 -4.01
CA ASP A 74 9.36 1.74 -3.69
C ASP A 74 7.90 2.24 -3.79
N PHE A 75 7.17 1.78 -4.80
CA PHE A 75 5.73 2.06 -4.97
C PHE A 75 4.85 1.37 -3.90
N PHE A 76 5.21 0.15 -3.51
CA PHE A 76 4.37 -0.75 -2.71
C PHE A 76 3.88 -0.14 -1.39
N TYR A 77 4.76 0.50 -0.60
CA TYR A 77 4.37 1.01 0.72
C TYR A 77 3.38 2.17 0.63
N ARG A 78 3.59 3.06 -0.34
CA ARG A 78 2.70 4.19 -0.63
C ARG A 78 1.33 3.70 -1.05
N PHE A 79 1.31 2.83 -2.05
CA PHE A 79 0.08 2.27 -2.59
C PHE A 79 -0.70 1.47 -1.55
N ARG A 80 -0.04 0.58 -0.80
CA ARG A 80 -0.67 -0.22 0.25
C ARG A 80 -1.34 0.65 1.31
N SER A 81 -0.70 1.74 1.70
CA SER A 81 -1.22 2.62 2.76
C SER A 81 -2.41 3.45 2.29
N ILE A 82 -2.34 4.06 1.10
CA ILE A 82 -3.46 4.83 0.56
C ILE A 82 -4.66 3.91 0.28
N GLU A 83 -4.44 2.79 -0.41
CA GLU A 83 -5.49 1.84 -0.77
C GLU A 83 -6.16 1.27 0.49
N GLY A 84 -5.36 0.85 1.47
CA GLY A 84 -5.85 0.29 2.72
C GLY A 84 -6.67 1.29 3.54
N CYS A 85 -6.27 2.56 3.56
CA CYS A 85 -7.02 3.60 4.25
C CYS A 85 -8.32 3.98 3.52
N LEU A 86 -8.27 4.09 2.19
CA LEU A 86 -9.45 4.41 1.36
C LEU A 86 -10.53 3.35 1.54
N ARG A 87 -10.17 2.07 1.38
CA ARG A 87 -11.12 0.95 1.56
C ARG A 87 -11.59 0.81 3.01
N ALA A 88 -10.74 1.15 3.98
CA ALA A 88 -11.15 1.15 5.39
C ALA A 88 -12.16 2.26 5.69
N ASN A 89 -12.09 3.41 5.02
CA ASN A 89 -13.08 4.47 5.16
C ASN A 89 -14.47 4.03 4.69
N GLU A 90 -14.54 3.29 3.60
CA GLU A 90 -15.79 2.74 3.07
C GLU A 90 -16.33 1.61 3.96
N LYS A 91 -15.44 0.69 4.38
CA LYS A 91 -15.83 -0.55 5.04
C LYS A 91 -16.01 -0.44 6.55
N PHE A 92 -15.27 0.46 7.18
CA PHE A 92 -15.23 0.63 8.62
C PHE A 92 -15.40 2.11 9.02
N PRO A 93 -16.50 2.78 8.62
CA PRO A 93 -16.71 4.21 8.90
C PRO A 93 -16.68 4.50 10.41
N ASP A 94 -17.24 3.59 11.22
CA ASP A 94 -17.37 3.75 12.68
C ASP A 94 -16.15 3.24 13.48
N HIS A 95 -15.17 2.65 12.81
CA HIS A 95 -13.96 2.12 13.44
C HIS A 95 -12.71 2.75 12.82
N PRO A 96 -12.38 4.01 13.19
CA PRO A 96 -11.36 4.80 12.51
C PRO A 96 -9.91 4.31 12.74
N ASP A 97 -9.72 3.40 13.69
CA ASP A 97 -8.48 2.70 14.05
C ASP A 97 -8.25 1.41 13.25
N ARG A 98 -9.22 0.96 12.46
CA ARG A 98 -9.06 -0.18 11.55
C ARG A 98 -8.35 0.24 10.26
N PHE A 99 -7.40 -0.58 9.83
CA PHE A 99 -6.71 -0.43 8.55
C PHE A 99 -6.80 -1.73 7.75
N LEU A 100 -7.19 -1.64 6.48
CA LEU A 100 -7.18 -2.79 5.58
C LEU A 100 -5.78 -2.98 5.01
N CYS A 101 -4.98 -3.81 5.65
CA CYS A 101 -3.63 -4.10 5.19
C CYS A 101 -3.58 -4.85 3.85
N ASN A 102 -4.69 -5.54 3.51
CA ASN A 102 -4.90 -6.31 2.28
C ASN A 102 -6.39 -6.24 1.88
N ILE A 103 -6.82 -6.96 0.84
CA ILE A 103 -8.24 -7.01 0.44
C ILE A 103 -9.12 -7.62 1.52
N THR A 104 -8.68 -8.74 2.08
CA THR A 104 -9.48 -9.60 2.94
C THR A 104 -9.18 -9.43 4.43
N THR A 105 -8.20 -8.60 4.78
CA THR A 105 -7.60 -8.59 6.12
C THR A 105 -7.49 -7.19 6.67
N TYR A 106 -7.88 -7.01 7.93
CA TYR A 106 -7.72 -5.75 8.66
C TYR A 106 -6.82 -5.92 9.88
N ILE A 107 -6.16 -4.82 10.26
CA ILE A 107 -5.44 -4.69 11.53
C ILE A 107 -6.04 -3.54 12.33
N SER A 108 -6.03 -3.68 13.65
CA SER A 108 -6.48 -2.70 14.63
C SER A 108 -5.86 -3.05 16.00
N PRO A 109 -5.94 -2.15 17.00
CA PRO A 109 -5.40 -2.42 18.34
C PRO A 109 -5.90 -3.73 18.95
N GLU A 110 -7.18 -4.07 18.74
CA GLU A 110 -7.82 -5.31 19.21
C GLU A 110 -7.25 -6.59 18.56
N VAL A 111 -6.69 -6.48 17.35
CA VAL A 111 -6.15 -7.63 16.61
C VAL A 111 -4.74 -7.98 17.06
N PHE A 112 -4.01 -7.01 17.61
CA PHE A 112 -2.58 -7.17 17.89
C PHE A 112 -2.25 -8.31 18.84
N ASP A 113 -3.11 -8.60 19.81
CA ASP A 113 -2.93 -9.65 20.81
C ASP A 113 -2.84 -11.05 20.19
N ASN A 114 -3.53 -11.23 19.08
CA ASN A 114 -3.66 -12.50 18.37
C ASN A 114 -2.89 -12.50 17.04
N PHE A 115 -2.19 -11.41 16.71
CA PHE A 115 -1.55 -11.23 15.42
C PHE A 115 -0.47 -12.29 15.12
N PHE A 116 0.25 -12.75 16.14
CA PHE A 116 1.31 -13.76 16.01
C PHE A 116 0.88 -15.18 16.43
N GLU A 117 -0.41 -15.44 16.61
CA GLU A 117 -0.90 -16.77 17.02
C GLU A 117 -0.55 -17.88 16.04
N ASP A 118 -0.40 -17.53 14.77
CA ASP A 118 -0.06 -18.45 13.69
C ASP A 118 1.45 -18.65 13.52
N LYS A 119 2.28 -18.05 14.38
CA LYS A 119 3.71 -18.35 14.52
C LYS A 119 3.90 -19.39 15.63
N GLN A 120 4.72 -20.41 15.39
CA GLN A 120 5.03 -21.45 16.39
C GLN A 120 5.52 -20.83 17.72
N GLU A 121 5.17 -21.49 18.83
CA GLU A 121 5.43 -21.06 20.22
C GLU A 121 6.84 -20.48 20.38
N ASN A 122 6.91 -19.17 20.52
CA ASN A 122 8.15 -18.49 20.83
C ASN A 122 8.00 -17.83 22.20
N ALA A 123 8.94 -18.10 23.10
CA ALA A 123 8.98 -17.57 24.47
C ALA A 123 8.99 -16.02 24.53
N GLU A 124 9.14 -15.35 23.39
CA GLU A 124 9.19 -13.90 23.23
C GLU A 124 7.84 -13.27 22.83
N ARG A 125 6.75 -14.04 22.75
CA ARG A 125 5.41 -13.57 22.32
C ARG A 125 4.94 -12.33 23.09
N ASP A 126 5.09 -12.30 24.41
CA ASP A 126 4.66 -11.15 25.23
C ASP A 126 5.48 -9.88 24.97
N LEU A 127 6.77 -10.04 24.65
CA LEU A 127 7.65 -8.94 24.26
C LEU A 127 7.25 -8.40 22.87
N GLN A 128 6.87 -9.30 21.96
CA GLN A 128 6.40 -8.97 20.61
C GLN A 128 5.08 -8.18 20.66
N LEU A 129 4.12 -8.65 21.47
CA LEU A 129 2.81 -8.01 21.65
C LEU A 129 2.92 -6.60 22.26
N LYS A 130 3.71 -6.44 23.35
CA LYS A 130 3.94 -5.12 23.96
C LYS A 130 4.55 -4.11 23.00
N LYS A 131 5.44 -4.57 22.11
CA LYS A 131 6.15 -3.69 21.16
C LYS A 131 5.30 -3.36 19.94
N ILE A 132 4.47 -4.27 19.46
CA ILE A 132 3.46 -3.96 18.43
C ILE A 132 2.44 -2.94 18.93
N ARG A 133 1.94 -3.10 20.16
CA ARG A 133 1.00 -2.14 20.75
C ARG A 133 1.59 -0.72 20.89
N ASN A 134 2.92 -0.62 21.05
CA ASN A 134 3.64 0.65 21.11
C ASN A 134 4.00 1.23 19.73
N ILE A 135 3.61 0.57 18.64
CA ILE A 135 3.81 1.12 17.29
C ILE A 135 2.92 2.37 17.18
N LYS A 136 3.55 3.55 17.07
CA LYS A 136 2.92 4.87 16.85
C LYS A 136 1.91 4.93 15.69
N ARG A 137 1.89 3.92 14.81
CA ARG A 137 1.13 3.85 13.56
C ARG A 137 -0.38 3.83 13.72
N ILE A 138 -0.95 3.48 14.88
CA ILE A 138 -2.41 3.56 15.05
C ILE A 138 -2.88 5.03 14.95
N GLY A 139 -2.12 5.96 15.53
CA GLY A 139 -2.39 7.39 15.39
C GLY A 139 -2.23 7.88 13.94
N ASP A 140 -1.21 7.37 13.26
CA ASP A 140 -0.95 7.71 11.85
C ASP A 140 -2.05 7.18 10.92
N ILE A 141 -2.59 5.98 11.18
CA ILE A 141 -3.74 5.42 10.44
C ILE A 141 -4.97 6.32 10.59
N PHE A 142 -5.28 6.76 11.81
CA PHE A 142 -6.42 7.64 12.05
C PHE A 142 -6.28 8.95 11.27
N ALA A 143 -5.10 9.58 11.35
CA ALA A 143 -4.80 10.83 10.65
C ALA A 143 -4.83 10.66 9.12
N ALA A 144 -4.23 9.60 8.58
CA ALA A 144 -4.23 9.30 7.14
C ALA A 144 -5.66 9.07 6.62
N ARG A 145 -6.48 8.31 7.35
CA ARG A 145 -7.88 8.07 7.01
C ARG A 145 -8.71 9.35 7.04
N ALA A 146 -8.52 10.19 8.06
CA ALA A 146 -9.18 11.49 8.15
C ALA A 146 -8.78 12.41 6.98
N MET A 147 -7.50 12.39 6.60
CA MET A 147 -7.00 13.16 5.46
C MET A 147 -7.60 12.69 4.14
N ILE A 148 -7.67 11.38 3.90
CA ILE A 148 -8.32 10.84 2.69
C ILE A 148 -9.79 11.28 2.62
N ARG A 149 -10.53 11.20 3.74
CA ARG A 149 -11.93 11.67 3.78
C ARG A 149 -12.05 13.17 3.51
N ARG A 150 -11.08 13.97 3.96
CA ARG A 150 -11.06 15.42 3.72
C ARG A 150 -10.72 15.76 2.27
N PHE A 151 -9.75 15.04 1.70
CA PHE A 151 -9.32 15.25 0.32
C PHE A 151 -10.38 14.77 -0.67
N ASP A 152 -11.04 13.65 -0.39
CA ASP A 152 -12.11 13.05 -1.20
C ASP A 152 -11.70 12.94 -2.69
N PRO A 153 -10.70 12.09 -3.01
CA PRO A 153 -10.20 11.98 -4.37
C PRO A 153 -11.30 11.42 -5.30
N LYS A 154 -11.56 12.11 -6.41
CA LYS A 154 -12.35 11.57 -7.52
C LYS A 154 -11.63 10.40 -8.16
N HIS A 155 -12.37 9.62 -8.94
CA HIS A 155 -11.82 8.44 -9.62
C HIS A 155 -10.58 8.78 -10.47
N ASP A 156 -10.65 9.81 -11.31
CA ASP A 156 -9.54 10.23 -12.16
C ASP A 156 -8.35 10.78 -11.36
N GLU A 157 -8.62 11.53 -10.28
CA GLU A 157 -7.57 11.98 -9.35
C GLU A 157 -6.88 10.78 -8.69
N PHE A 158 -7.64 9.75 -8.30
CA PHE A 158 -7.09 8.53 -7.71
C PHE A 158 -6.21 7.76 -8.69
N LEU A 159 -6.62 7.65 -9.96
CA LEU A 159 -5.77 7.06 -11.01
C LEU A 159 -4.48 7.85 -11.22
N ALA A 160 -4.57 9.18 -11.28
CA ALA A 160 -3.41 10.06 -11.38
C ALA A 160 -2.47 9.90 -10.17
N ILE A 161 -3.02 9.82 -8.96
CA ILE A 161 -2.27 9.58 -7.72
C ILE A 161 -1.49 8.26 -7.80
N ILE A 162 -2.12 7.17 -8.26
CA ILE A 162 -1.44 5.87 -8.41
C ILE A 162 -0.28 5.98 -9.41
N GLY A 163 -0.52 6.61 -10.57
CA GLY A 163 0.51 6.78 -11.59
C GLY A 163 1.69 7.65 -11.10
N LEU A 164 1.39 8.73 -10.38
CA LEU A 164 2.40 9.59 -9.76
C LEU A 164 3.19 8.84 -8.68
N MET A 165 2.52 8.07 -7.81
CA MET A 165 3.19 7.23 -6.81
C MET A 165 4.11 6.20 -7.46
N PHE A 166 3.70 5.57 -8.57
CA PHE A 166 4.50 4.57 -9.27
C PHE A 166 5.80 5.16 -9.84
N TRP A 167 5.72 6.37 -10.40
CA TRP A 167 6.87 7.06 -11.00
C TRP A 167 7.60 8.03 -10.07
N SER A 168 7.20 8.12 -8.80
CA SER A 168 7.90 8.89 -7.79
C SER A 168 9.03 8.06 -7.19
N ILE A 169 10.00 7.67 -8.04
CA ILE A 169 11.12 6.81 -7.65
C ILE A 169 12.01 7.55 -6.65
N GLY A 170 12.19 6.97 -5.45
CA GLY A 170 13.04 7.52 -4.41
C GLY A 170 14.48 7.82 -4.87
N GLU A 171 15.10 8.82 -4.26
CA GLU A 171 16.50 9.17 -4.55
C GLU A 171 17.47 8.05 -4.15
N ASP A 172 17.10 7.24 -3.15
CA ASP A 172 17.85 6.09 -2.67
C ASP A 172 17.78 4.88 -3.62
N VAL A 173 16.84 4.88 -4.57
CA VAL A 173 16.65 3.80 -5.52
C VAL A 173 17.64 3.94 -6.70
N LYS A 174 18.49 2.93 -6.87
CA LYS A 174 19.54 2.89 -7.88
C LYS A 174 19.00 2.43 -9.24
N VAL A 175 18.32 3.33 -9.94
CA VAL A 175 17.89 3.13 -11.34
C VAL A 175 18.80 3.89 -12.31
N SER A 176 18.83 3.45 -13.57
CA SER A 176 19.55 4.15 -14.64
C SER A 176 18.92 5.52 -14.94
N GLU A 177 19.72 6.45 -15.47
CA GLU A 177 19.25 7.79 -15.83
C GLU A 177 18.10 7.74 -16.85
N LYS A 178 18.18 6.80 -17.80
CA LYS A 178 17.11 6.53 -18.77
C LYS A 178 15.76 6.23 -18.09
N ILE A 179 15.76 5.51 -16.97
CA ILE A 179 14.53 5.22 -16.21
C ILE A 179 14.02 6.49 -15.51
N ARG A 180 14.92 7.33 -14.97
CA ARG A 180 14.53 8.62 -14.38
C ARG A 180 13.89 9.55 -15.43
N GLU A 181 14.47 9.62 -16.63
CA GLU A 181 13.88 10.35 -17.75
C GLU A 181 12.49 9.80 -18.15
N ILE A 182 12.31 8.48 -18.17
CA ILE A 182 11.00 7.84 -18.42
C ILE A 182 10.00 8.24 -17.33
N ALA A 183 10.40 8.15 -16.06
CA ALA A 183 9.57 8.51 -14.92
C ALA A 183 9.12 9.98 -15.01
N ASP A 184 10.04 10.90 -15.30
CA ASP A 184 9.74 12.32 -15.45
C ASP A 184 8.76 12.60 -16.59
N ARG A 185 8.92 11.93 -17.74
CA ARG A 185 7.94 12.05 -18.84
C ARG A 185 6.55 11.60 -18.42
N TYR A 186 6.42 10.48 -17.72
CA TYR A 186 5.12 10.00 -17.24
C TYR A 186 4.52 10.94 -16.20
N ARG A 187 5.31 11.45 -15.24
CA ARG A 187 4.82 12.42 -14.25
C ARG A 187 4.35 13.71 -14.92
N GLU A 188 5.13 14.23 -15.88
CA GLU A 188 4.76 15.43 -16.63
C GLU A 188 3.46 15.20 -17.40
N GLN A 189 3.32 14.06 -18.08
CA GLN A 189 2.11 13.71 -18.81
C GLN A 189 0.90 13.63 -17.87
N ILE A 190 1.00 12.92 -16.75
CA ILE A 190 -0.10 12.78 -15.78
C ILE A 190 -0.51 14.15 -15.22
N LEU A 191 0.45 15.00 -14.86
CA LEU A 191 0.15 16.35 -14.34
C LEU A 191 -0.52 17.23 -15.40
N ARG A 192 -0.13 17.08 -16.67
CA ARG A 192 -0.71 17.82 -17.78
C ARG A 192 -2.15 17.36 -18.07
N GLU A 193 -2.41 16.05 -18.04
CA GLU A 193 -3.75 15.48 -18.16
C GLU A 193 -4.64 15.88 -16.99
N LEU A 194 -4.10 15.85 -15.76
CA LEU A 194 -4.82 16.28 -14.56
C LEU A 194 -5.19 17.77 -14.61
N HIS A 195 -4.30 18.61 -15.14
CA HIS A 195 -4.62 20.02 -15.41
C HIS A 195 -5.81 20.15 -16.38
N SER A 196 -5.78 19.42 -17.50
CA SER A 196 -6.89 19.40 -18.45
C SER A 196 -8.19 18.90 -17.83
N PHE A 197 -8.15 17.84 -17.02
CA PHE A 197 -9.30 17.33 -16.28
C PHE A 197 -9.92 18.40 -15.36
N TYR A 198 -9.10 19.11 -14.58
CA TYR A 198 -9.62 20.16 -13.69
C TYR A 198 -10.23 21.34 -14.45
N ARG A 199 -9.60 21.75 -15.55
CA ARG A 199 -10.07 22.89 -16.35
C ARG A 199 -11.32 22.55 -17.15
N ASP A 200 -11.32 21.41 -17.84
CA ASP A 200 -12.30 21.11 -18.89
C ASP A 200 -13.50 20.32 -18.34
N GLU A 201 -13.27 19.36 -17.45
CA GLU A 201 -14.32 18.50 -16.89
C GLU A 201 -14.87 19.03 -15.56
N VAL A 202 -14.00 19.32 -14.60
CA VAL A 202 -14.42 19.82 -13.28
C VAL A 202 -14.78 21.31 -13.33
N LYS A 203 -14.22 22.06 -14.29
CA LYS A 203 -14.41 23.50 -14.48
C LYS A 203 -14.02 24.31 -13.23
N LEU A 204 -12.85 24.00 -12.67
CA LEU A 204 -12.28 24.77 -11.56
C LEU A 204 -11.62 26.05 -12.07
N ASP A 205 -12.05 27.19 -11.53
CA ASP A 205 -11.44 28.50 -11.83
C ASP A 205 -10.01 28.61 -11.27
N ASP A 206 -9.77 28.07 -10.06
CA ASP A 206 -8.45 27.95 -9.45
C ASP A 206 -8.11 26.48 -9.18
N TYR A 207 -7.65 25.78 -10.24
CA TYR A 207 -7.21 24.39 -10.12
C TYR A 207 -5.87 24.25 -9.37
N ALA A 208 -5.08 25.33 -9.25
CA ALA A 208 -3.73 25.26 -8.68
C ALA A 208 -3.78 24.88 -7.20
N THR A 209 -4.79 25.38 -6.47
CA THR A 209 -5.04 24.99 -5.08
C THR A 209 -5.30 23.49 -4.96
N ARG A 210 -6.21 22.93 -5.78
CA ARG A 210 -6.54 21.48 -5.73
C ARG A 210 -5.35 20.61 -6.14
N LEU A 211 -4.59 21.02 -7.15
CA LEU A 211 -3.37 20.33 -7.56
C LEU A 211 -2.31 20.36 -6.44
N GLY A 212 -2.13 21.50 -5.78
CA GLY A 212 -1.24 21.63 -4.63
C GLY A 212 -1.65 20.72 -3.47
N GLU A 213 -2.94 20.65 -3.16
CA GLU A 213 -3.48 19.71 -2.17
C GLU A 213 -3.18 18.25 -2.54
N LEU A 214 -3.35 17.87 -3.81
CA LEU A 214 -3.03 16.52 -4.30
C LEU A 214 -1.54 16.18 -4.11
N LEU A 215 -0.64 17.11 -4.42
CA LEU A 215 0.79 16.91 -4.25
C LEU A 215 1.19 16.81 -2.78
N LEU A 216 0.60 17.62 -1.90
CA LEU A 216 0.81 17.50 -0.45
C LEU A 216 0.23 16.19 0.10
N PHE A 217 -0.90 15.74 -0.44
CA PHE A 217 -1.52 14.49 -0.09
C PHE A 217 -0.62 13.28 -0.45
N LEU A 218 0.09 13.32 -1.58
CA LEU A 218 1.08 12.28 -1.93
C LEU A 218 2.20 12.17 -0.87
N GLN A 219 2.71 13.31 -0.38
CA GLN A 219 3.80 13.35 0.60
C GLN A 219 3.44 12.66 1.93
N VAL A 220 2.16 12.64 2.29
CA VAL A 220 1.69 12.01 3.54
C VAL A 220 1.89 10.50 3.52
N PHE A 221 1.96 9.90 2.33
CA PHE A 221 2.20 8.48 2.16
C PHE A 221 3.66 8.13 1.89
N GLU A 222 4.58 9.10 1.90
CA GLU A 222 6.04 8.88 1.81
C GLU A 222 6.60 8.29 3.11
N ILE A 223 6.19 7.06 3.41
CA ILE A 223 6.38 6.37 4.70
C ILE A 223 7.43 5.26 4.65
N LYS A 224 8.13 5.12 3.51
CA LYS A 224 9.05 3.99 3.25
C LYS A 224 10.12 3.89 4.33
N LYS A 225 10.71 5.03 4.71
CA LYS A 225 11.77 5.09 5.70
C LYS A 225 11.30 4.59 7.07
N GLU A 226 10.11 4.99 7.50
CA GLU A 226 9.51 4.52 8.75
C GLU A 226 9.25 3.01 8.70
N TYR A 227 8.95 2.44 7.52
CA TYR A 227 8.83 0.99 7.36
C TYR A 227 10.18 0.29 7.46
N GLN A 228 11.22 0.81 6.83
CA GLN A 228 12.58 0.26 6.92
C GLN A 228 13.09 0.28 8.37
N GLU A 229 12.97 1.41 9.05
CA GLU A 229 13.35 1.56 10.47
C GLU A 229 12.55 0.61 11.37
N HIS A 230 11.25 0.46 11.11
CA HIS A 230 10.40 -0.43 11.88
C HIS A 230 10.80 -1.90 11.71
N PHE A 231 10.99 -2.35 10.47
CA PHE A 231 11.40 -3.72 10.20
C PHE A 231 12.83 -4.02 10.69
N GLU A 232 13.73 -3.04 10.65
CA GLU A 232 15.06 -3.17 11.26
C GLU A 232 14.98 -3.32 12.78
N MET A 233 14.14 -2.54 13.44
CA MET A 233 13.86 -2.71 14.87
C MET A 233 13.28 -4.10 15.16
N LEU A 234 12.33 -4.59 14.36
CA LEU A 234 11.77 -5.94 14.53
C LEU A 234 12.83 -7.03 14.38
N ARG A 235 13.78 -6.87 13.45
CA ARG A 235 14.91 -7.79 13.27
C ARG A 235 15.84 -7.78 14.46
N LEU A 236 16.30 -6.60 14.90
CA LEU A 236 17.20 -6.44 16.05
C LEU A 236 16.64 -7.05 17.34
N LEU A 237 15.32 -7.19 17.40
CA LEU A 237 14.59 -7.78 18.51
C LEU A 237 14.22 -9.25 18.29
N ASN A 238 14.78 -9.92 17.27
CA ASN A 238 14.52 -11.31 16.90
C ASN A 238 13.04 -11.65 16.61
N ILE A 239 12.21 -10.65 16.29
CA ILE A 239 10.79 -10.85 15.98
C ILE A 239 10.62 -11.38 14.56
N ILE A 240 11.45 -10.91 13.64
CA ILE A 240 11.52 -11.37 12.26
C ILE A 240 12.96 -11.78 11.94
N ALA A 241 13.10 -12.82 11.14
CA ALA A 241 14.39 -13.28 10.67
C ALA A 241 14.79 -12.52 9.39
N GLU A 242 16.10 -12.47 9.12
CA GLU A 242 16.66 -11.76 7.96
C GLU A 242 16.24 -12.35 6.61
N ASP A 243 15.94 -13.64 6.58
CA ASP A 243 15.51 -14.37 5.39
C ASP A 243 14.02 -14.16 5.05
N THR A 244 13.25 -13.56 5.97
CA THR A 244 11.85 -13.26 5.73
C THR A 244 11.69 -12.31 4.54
N PHE A 245 10.77 -12.63 3.65
CA PHE A 245 10.55 -11.86 2.42
C PHE A 245 10.29 -10.37 2.70
N THR A 246 9.50 -10.06 3.73
CA THR A 246 9.18 -8.66 4.09
C THR A 246 10.39 -7.89 4.61
N TYR A 247 11.37 -8.56 5.25
CA TYR A 247 12.60 -7.90 5.67
C TYR A 247 13.56 -7.70 4.49
N ARG A 248 13.66 -8.67 3.57
CA ARG A 248 14.46 -8.53 2.33
C ARG A 248 14.03 -7.34 1.48
N MET A 249 12.72 -7.09 1.38
CA MET A 249 12.15 -5.89 0.74
C MET A 249 12.64 -4.55 1.33
N GLN A 250 13.20 -4.52 2.55
CA GLN A 250 13.73 -3.27 3.12
C GLN A 250 15.16 -2.97 2.66
N ARG A 251 15.89 -3.99 2.19
CA ARG A 251 17.34 -3.95 1.95
C ARG A 251 17.72 -3.93 0.47
N GLU A 252 16.86 -4.48 -0.38
CA GLU A 252 17.06 -4.62 -1.82
C GLU A 252 16.52 -3.43 -2.60
#